data_AF-A0A6J5FJR5-F1
#
_entry.id   AF-A0A6J5FJR5-F1
#
_cell.length_a   1.000
_cell.length_b   1.000
_cell.length_c   1.000
_cell.angle_alpha   90.00
_cell.angle_beta   90.00
_cell.angle_gamma   90.00
#
_symmetry.space_group_name_H-M   'P 1'
#
loop_
_entity.id
_entity.type
_entity.pdbx_description
1 polymer ?
#
loop_
_entity_poly.entity_id
_entity_poly.type
_entity_poly.pdbx_seq_one_letter_code
_entity_poly.pdbx_strand_id
1 'polypeptide(L)' 'MLEKLRKLGELVTGDDNKTIEPAYTWSAVVIVVGLGLEVFSVVTGKPFDFQAYGIGAVGLLGGLGLSAKIGK' A
#
# COMPACT_ATOMS: atom_id res chain seq x y z
N MET A 1 -0.97 -23.52 -14.60
CA MET A 1 -2.04 -22.85 -13.81
C MET A 1 -1.57 -22.55 -12.38
N LEU A 2 -1.03 -23.54 -11.66
CA LEU A 2 -0.43 -23.36 -10.32
C LEU A 2 0.75 -22.36 -10.28
N GLU A 3 1.58 -22.33 -11.32
CA GLU A 3 2.75 -21.44 -11.38
C GLU A 3 2.40 -19.95 -11.46
N LYS A 4 1.27 -19.60 -12.11
CA LYS A 4 0.78 -18.21 -12.16
C LYS A 4 0.27 -17.74 -10.80
N LEU A 5 -0.40 -18.62 -10.05
CA LEU A 5 -0.87 -18.33 -8.69
C LEU A 5 0.31 -18.16 -7.73
N ARG A 6 1.37 -18.96 -7.91
CA ARG A 6 2.60 -18.84 -7.10
C ARG A 6 3.30 -17.50 -7.29
N LYS A 7 3.39 -17.01 -8.53
CA LYS A 7 3.95 -15.68 -8.86
C LYS A 7 3.08 -14.52 -8.36
N LEU A 8 1.76 -14.71 -8.28
CA LEU A 8 0.87 -13.72 -7.63
C LEU A 8 1.07 -13.70 -6.11
N GLY A 9 1.38 -14.84 -5.49
CA GLY A 9 1.77 -14.93 -4.09
C GLY A 9 3.09 -14.21 -3.80
N GLU A 10 4.12 -14.42 -4.63
CA GLU A 10 5.44 -13.73 -4.56
C GLU A 10 5.32 -12.20 -4.73
N LEU A 11 4.18 -11.69 -5.24
CA LEU A 11 3.92 -10.26 -5.38
C LEU A 11 3.42 -9.60 -4.08
N VAL A 12 2.93 -10.39 -3.12
CA VAL A 12 2.33 -9.93 -1.86
C VAL A 12 3.09 -10.45 -0.64
N THR A 13 3.79 -11.57 -0.80
CA THR A 13 4.69 -12.17 0.19
C THR A 13 6.12 -12.10 -0.31
N GLY A 14 7.09 -11.92 0.60
CA GLY A 14 8.52 -11.88 0.24
C GLY A 14 9.02 -13.20 -0.35
N ASP A 15 10.33 -13.32 -0.59
CA ASP A 15 11.00 -14.46 -1.29
C ASP A 15 10.52 -15.87 -0.85
N ASP A 16 10.09 -16.01 0.40
CA ASP A 16 9.61 -17.27 0.98
C ASP A 16 8.15 -17.64 0.66
N ASN A 17 7.40 -16.75 -0.03
CA ASN A 17 5.97 -16.87 -0.35
C ASN A 17 5.06 -17.15 0.87
N LYS A 18 5.55 -16.79 2.07
CA LYS A 18 4.92 -17.04 3.38
C LYS A 18 4.87 -15.79 4.25
N THR A 19 5.90 -14.95 4.15
CA THR A 19 6.02 -13.75 4.96
C THR A 19 5.38 -12.60 4.21
N ILE A 20 4.25 -12.10 4.71
CA ILE A 20 3.62 -10.91 4.13
C ILE A 20 4.56 -9.73 4.38
N GLU A 21 5.03 -9.13 3.29
CA GLU A 21 5.92 -7.99 3.40
C GLU A 21 5.12 -6.75 3.82
N PRO A 22 5.50 -6.09 4.94
CA PRO A 22 4.74 -4.95 5.45
C PRO A 22 4.57 -3.86 4.40
N ALA A 23 5.58 -3.62 3.57
CA ALA A 23 5.53 -2.63 2.49
C ALA A 23 4.40 -2.90 1.48
N TYR A 24 4.19 -4.15 1.06
CA TYR A 24 3.11 -4.52 0.13
C TYR A 24 1.72 -4.44 0.77
N THR A 25 1.60 -4.81 2.04
CA THR A 25 0.32 -4.69 2.77
C THR A 25 -0.06 -3.23 2.96
N TRP A 26 0.88 -2.40 3.41
CA TRP A 26 0.61 -1.00 3.67
C TRP A 26 0.38 -0.21 2.37
N SER A 27 1.02 -0.57 1.26
CA SER A 27 0.72 0.03 -0.04
C SER A 27 -0.69 -0.31 -0.52
N ALA A 28 -1.15 -1.55 -0.33
CA ALA A 28 -2.54 -1.91 -0.60
C ALA A 28 -3.53 -1.13 0.29
N VAL A 29 -3.24 -0.99 1.58
CA VAL A 29 -4.07 -0.20 2.52
C VAL A 29 -4.15 1.27 2.10
N VAL A 30 -3.04 1.88 1.72
CA VAL A 30 -3.02 3.26 1.21
C VAL A 30 -3.90 3.39 -0.03
N ILE A 31 -3.80 2.49 -1.00
CA ILE A 31 -4.65 2.56 -2.20
C ILE A 31 -6.14 2.48 -1.84
N VAL A 32 -6.53 1.54 -0.98
CA VAL A 32 -7.93 1.39 -0.56
C VAL A 32 -8.44 2.63 0.19
N VAL A 33 -7.62 3.19 1.09
CA VAL A 33 -7.97 4.41 1.84
C VAL A 33 -8.08 5.62 0.91
N GLY A 34 -7.17 5.76 -0.05
CA GLY A 34 -7.20 6.85 -1.03
C GLY A 34 -8.46 6.82 -1.88
N LEU A 35 -8.81 5.64 -2.42
CA LEU A 35 -10.05 5.45 -3.18
C LEU A 35 -11.30 5.70 -2.31
N GLY A 36 -11.29 5.25 -1.05
CA GLY A 36 -12.38 5.50 -0.11
C GLY A 36 -12.56 6.99 0.20
N LEU A 37 -11.46 7.71 0.40
CA LEU A 37 -11.48 9.16 0.62
C LEU A 37 -11.93 9.93 -0.61
N GLU A 38 -11.53 9.50 -1.82
CA GLU A 38 -11.99 10.09 -3.07
C GLU A 38 -13.51 10.00 -3.19
N VAL A 39 -14.08 8.81 -2.99
CA VAL A 39 -15.54 8.60 -3.01
C VAL A 39 -16.24 9.40 -1.90
N PHE A 40 -15.69 9.41 -0.70
CA PHE A 40 -16.23 10.19 0.42
C PHE A 40 -16.22 11.70 0.13
N SER A 41 -15.17 12.21 -0.48
CA SER A 41 -15.04 13.61 -0.91
C SER A 41 -16.10 13.98 -1.95
N VAL A 42 -16.35 13.11 -2.94
CA VAL A 42 -17.43 13.28 -3.91
C VAL A 42 -18.80 13.34 -3.22
N VAL A 43 -19.07 12.45 -2.27
CA VAL A 43 -20.35 12.41 -1.51
C VAL A 43 -20.52 13.64 -0.61
N THR A 44 -19.44 14.13 0.00
CA THR A 44 -19.48 15.26 0.95
C THR A 44 -19.33 16.62 0.28
N GLY A 45 -19.19 16.66 -1.05
CA GLY A 45 -19.03 17.90 -1.82
C GLY A 45 -17.71 18.63 -1.55
N LYS A 46 -16.71 17.93 -1.00
CA LYS A 46 -15.38 18.49 -0.73
C LYS A 46 -14.39 18.00 -1.77
N PRO A 47 -13.53 18.86 -2.33
CA PRO A 47 -12.49 18.40 -3.24
C PRO A 47 -11.55 17.44 -2.52
N PHE A 48 -11.25 16.30 -3.14
CA PHE A 48 -10.21 15.40 -2.64
C PHE A 48 -8.84 15.95 -3.01
N ASP A 49 -8.02 16.24 -2.00
CA ASP A 49 -6.65 16.71 -2.20
C ASP A 49 -5.70 15.53 -2.40
N PHE A 50 -5.57 15.10 -3.65
CA PHE A 50 -4.66 14.04 -4.07
C PHE A 50 -3.19 14.34 -3.73
N GLN A 51 -2.79 15.62 -3.71
CA GLN A 51 -1.40 15.98 -3.47
C GLN A 51 -1.05 15.85 -1.99
N ALA A 52 -1.88 16.41 -1.11
CA ALA A 52 -1.72 16.27 0.33
C ALA A 52 -1.79 14.79 0.75
N TYR A 53 -2.73 14.04 0.18
CA TYR A 53 -2.83 12.59 0.41
C TYR A 53 -1.59 11.84 -0.09
N GLY A 54 -1.14 12.13 -1.31
CA GLY A 54 0.03 11.50 -1.93
C GLY A 54 1.32 11.73 -1.14
N ILE A 55 1.53 12.94 -0.61
CA ILE A 55 2.67 13.25 0.26
C ILE A 55 2.62 12.40 1.54
N GLY A 56 1.45 12.29 2.18
CA GLY A 56 1.25 11.45 3.35
C GLY A 56 1.48 9.96 3.06
N ALA A 57 0.96 9.47 1.94
CA ALA A 57 1.14 8.11 1.45
C ALA A 57 2.61 7.77 1.22
N VAL A 58 3.36 8.63 0.53
CA VAL A 58 4.80 8.44 0.29
C VAL A 58 5.58 8.50 1.60
N GLY A 59 5.22 9.38 2.53
CA GLY A 59 5.82 9.43 3.86
C GLY A 59 5.64 8.15 4.66
N LEU A 60 4.43 7.58 4.67
CA LEU A 60 4.12 6.31 5.33
C LEU A 60 4.91 5.15 4.70
N LEU A 61 4.84 5.00 3.38
CA LEU A 61 5.49 3.88 2.68
C LEU A 61 7.01 3.99 2.70
N GLY A 62 7.55 5.21 2.54
CA GLY A 62 8.97 5.49 2.67
C GLY A 62 9.48 5.23 4.08
N GLY A 63 8.71 5.64 5.10
CA GLY A 63 9.01 5.36 6.50
C GLY A 63 9.05 3.86 6.81
N LEU A 64 8.05 3.11 6.33
CA LEU A 64 8.01 1.65 6.47
C LEU A 64 9.20 0.96 5.78
N GLY A 65 9.58 1.43 4.58
CA GLY A 65 10.76 0.93 3.87
C GLY A 65 12.06 1.20 4.63
N LEU A 66 12.21 2.39 5.23
CA LEU A 66 13.36 2.72 6.08
C LEU A 66 13.37 1.89 7.37
N SER A 67 12.24 1.74 8.05
CA SER A 67 12.12 0.91 9.26
C SER A 67 12.44 -0.56 8.98
N ALA A 68 12.03 -1.10 7.83
CA ALA A 68 12.37 -2.46 7.42
C ALA A 68 13.87 -2.65 7.14
N LYS A 69 14.56 -1.59 6.69
CA LYS A 69 16.01 -1.61 6.44
C LYS A 69 16.84 -1.44 7.71
N ILE A 70 16.34 -0.67 8.69
CA ILE A 70 17.02 -0.41 9.97
C ILE A 70 16.75 -1.53 10.99
N GLY A 71 15.58 -2.18 10.93
CA GLY A 71 15.20 -3.27 11.82
C GLY A 71 15.72 -4.66 11.44
N LYS A 72 16.50 -4.77 10.35
CA LYS A 72 17.21 -5.99 9.92
C LYS A 72 18.65 -5.99 10.40
#